data_AF-A0AAD8ZNS7-F1
#
_entry.id   AF-A0AAD8ZNS7-F1
#
_cell.length_a   1.000
_cell.length_b   1.000
_cell.length_c   1.000
_cell.angle_alpha   90.00
_cell.angle_beta   90.00
_cell.angle_gamma   90.00
#
_symmetry.space_group_name_H-M   'P 1'
#
loop_
_entity.id
_entity.type
_entity.pdbx_description
1 polymer ?
#
loop_
_entity_poly.entity_id
_entity_poly.type
_entity_poly.pdbx_seq_one_letter_code
_entity_poly.pdbx_strand_id
1 'polypeptide(L)'
;MGKVRMCKTIPLYIDMSDIRHALLRRDPLSAAKEVLYHLDISLGSALQSASGPASGLEKSTVDLVEEFIFHVPKDRNVQRKRMSCVQELQLLEIMCSYFQEQSKDAVRQVIFSALFSLQGNKADESRMAMLSKLVSMAIAVCRVPILECAATWLQRTHSAWCVRLARALVDDYCALVPCSIATLQNICSASPRFCCQLITAVTALYDFSSDELTPPPALLEMVVGWIAEDPRLLLLTFINTPLTSSLPIGCLEVTPLMGLLRWCVKAPLAYQRGQKLSLTNNQAETDKGMGCEELYSKLHLSILQVFLMLQVHLTEQNLFGRLAVLQVESAAALIEEVSRLSDELNPLHAANQIQLALDRLAQAVQVAMATGALLCTREDLRTLCSRLPHN
;
A
#
# COMPACT_ATOMS: atom_id res chain seq x y z
N MET A 1 -44.07 -30.00 -45.02
CA MET A 1 -43.71 -30.02 -43.59
C MET A 1 -42.27 -30.51 -43.44
N GLY A 2 -41.30 -29.60 -43.54
CA GLY A 2 -39.87 -29.90 -43.42
C GLY A 2 -39.42 -29.74 -41.97
N LYS A 3 -38.88 -30.82 -41.38
CA LYS A 3 -38.28 -30.81 -40.04
C LYS A 3 -37.03 -29.93 -40.05
N VAL A 4 -37.10 -28.78 -39.38
CA VAL A 4 -35.96 -27.95 -39.01
C VAL A 4 -35.12 -28.74 -38.00
N ARG A 5 -33.90 -29.15 -38.39
CA ARG A 5 -32.89 -29.63 -37.44
C ARG A 5 -32.46 -28.44 -36.61
N MET A 6 -32.79 -28.46 -35.32
CA MET A 6 -32.15 -27.60 -34.33
C MET A 6 -30.64 -27.86 -34.36
N CYS A 7 -29.87 -26.82 -34.66
CA CYS A 7 -28.44 -26.79 -34.39
C CYS A 7 -28.24 -27.03 -32.88
N LYS A 8 -27.52 -28.10 -32.57
CA LYS A 8 -27.05 -28.39 -31.22
C LYS A 8 -26.24 -27.21 -30.72
N THR A 9 -26.65 -26.65 -29.59
CA THR A 9 -25.83 -25.81 -28.72
C THR A 9 -24.56 -26.59 -28.39
N ILE A 10 -23.41 -26.08 -28.82
CA ILE A 10 -22.10 -26.63 -28.46
C ILE A 10 -21.86 -26.27 -27.00
N PRO A 11 -21.67 -27.23 -26.08
CA PRO A 11 -21.18 -26.90 -24.75
C PRO A 11 -19.69 -26.62 -24.86
N LEU A 12 -19.29 -25.35 -24.71
CA LEU A 12 -17.89 -24.92 -24.51
C LEU A 12 -17.44 -25.33 -23.09
N TYR A 13 -17.32 -26.63 -22.84
CA TYR A 13 -16.49 -27.13 -21.74
C TYR A 13 -15.14 -27.50 -22.36
N ILE A 14 -14.27 -26.50 -22.52
CA ILE A 14 -12.87 -26.75 -22.85
C ILE A 14 -12.23 -27.35 -21.58
N ASP A 15 -11.70 -28.57 -21.67
CA ASP A 15 -10.97 -29.17 -20.56
C ASP A 15 -9.70 -28.34 -20.26
N MET A 16 -9.50 -27.95 -19.00
CA MET A 16 -8.33 -27.18 -18.55
C MET A 16 -7.01 -27.93 -18.82
N SER A 17 -7.06 -29.26 -18.90
CA SER A 17 -5.93 -30.09 -19.37
C SER A 17 -5.57 -29.80 -20.83
N ASP A 18 -6.55 -29.61 -21.70
CA ASP A 18 -6.34 -29.31 -23.12
C ASP A 18 -5.75 -27.91 -23.31
N ILE A 19 -6.20 -26.93 -22.52
CA ILE A 19 -5.64 -25.57 -22.51
C ILE A 19 -4.15 -25.63 -22.17
N ARG A 20 -3.79 -26.34 -21.08
CA ARG A 20 -2.40 -26.50 -20.69
C ARG A 20 -1.54 -27.12 -21.81
N HIS A 21 -2.02 -28.17 -22.48
CA HIS A 21 -1.31 -28.81 -23.59
C HIS A 21 -1.18 -27.90 -24.82
N ALA A 22 -2.15 -27.03 -25.08
CA ALA A 22 -2.05 -26.02 -26.13
C ALA A 22 -1.00 -24.95 -25.79
N LEU A 23 -0.97 -24.48 -24.54
CA LEU A 23 -0.03 -23.46 -24.08
C LEU A 23 1.43 -23.95 -24.07
N LEU A 24 1.67 -25.22 -23.73
CA LEU A 24 3.01 -25.83 -23.76
C LEU A 24 3.70 -25.78 -25.13
N ARG A 25 2.92 -25.69 -26.22
CA ARG A 25 3.44 -25.65 -27.60
C ARG A 25 3.74 -24.24 -28.09
N ARG A 26 3.43 -23.21 -27.31
CA ARG A 26 3.61 -21.80 -27.69
C ARG A 26 4.91 -21.24 -27.12
N ASP A 27 5.37 -20.12 -27.69
CA ASP A 27 6.40 -19.32 -27.04
C ASP A 27 5.86 -18.72 -25.72
N PRO A 28 6.73 -18.38 -24.76
CA PRO A 28 6.32 -17.93 -23.42
C PRO A 28 5.37 -16.72 -23.43
N LEU A 29 5.59 -15.76 -24.34
CA LEU A 29 4.81 -14.52 -24.38
C LEU A 29 3.42 -14.76 -24.99
N SER A 30 3.34 -15.56 -26.04
CA SER A 30 2.06 -15.97 -26.62
C SER A 30 1.25 -16.85 -25.66
N ALA A 31 1.91 -17.69 -24.87
CA ALA A 31 1.25 -18.46 -23.82
C ALA A 31 0.69 -17.53 -22.72
N ALA A 32 1.47 -16.56 -22.26
CA ALA A 32 1.03 -15.58 -21.27
C ALA A 32 -0.17 -14.75 -21.75
N LYS A 33 -0.15 -14.27 -23.01
CA LYS A 33 -1.29 -13.57 -23.63
C LYS A 33 -2.57 -14.41 -23.62
N GLU A 34 -2.46 -15.67 -24.01
CA GLU A 34 -3.59 -16.59 -24.05
C GLU A 34 -4.14 -16.88 -22.65
N VAL A 35 -3.27 -16.98 -21.63
CA VAL A 35 -3.70 -17.12 -20.23
C VAL A 35 -4.47 -15.89 -19.75
N LEU A 36 -4.01 -14.67 -20.06
CA LEU A 36 -4.74 -13.44 -19.74
C LEU A 36 -6.11 -13.40 -20.42
N TYR A 37 -6.19 -13.83 -21.68
CA TYR A 37 -7.45 -13.92 -22.43
C TYR A 37 -8.42 -14.95 -21.81
N HIS A 38 -7.93 -16.12 -21.42
CA HIS A 38 -8.74 -17.12 -20.72
C HIS A 38 -9.23 -16.63 -19.36
N LEU A 39 -8.39 -15.92 -18.60
CA LEU A 39 -8.80 -15.28 -17.35
C LEU A 39 -9.94 -14.28 -17.60
N ASP A 40 -9.83 -13.45 -18.63
CA ASP A 40 -10.85 -12.47 -18.99
C ASP A 40 -12.20 -13.12 -19.30
N ILE A 41 -12.21 -14.18 -20.11
CA ILE A 41 -13.44 -14.92 -20.43
C ILE A 41 -14.05 -15.57 -19.18
N SER A 42 -13.24 -16.30 -18.43
CA SER A 42 -13.71 -17.08 -17.28
C SER A 42 -14.23 -16.18 -16.16
N LEU A 43 -13.51 -15.11 -15.82
CA LEU A 43 -13.89 -14.19 -14.76
C LEU A 43 -14.93 -13.17 -15.23
N GLY A 44 -14.83 -12.71 -16.47
CA GLY A 44 -15.79 -11.78 -17.07
C GLY A 44 -17.18 -12.39 -17.25
N SER A 45 -17.28 -13.70 -17.51
CA SER A 45 -18.55 -14.42 -17.53
C SER A 45 -19.10 -14.66 -16.12
N ALA A 46 -18.25 -15.04 -15.15
CA ALA A 46 -18.63 -15.21 -13.75
C ALA A 46 -19.27 -13.93 -13.16
N LEU A 47 -18.70 -12.76 -13.46
CA LEU A 47 -19.24 -11.47 -13.03
C LEU A 47 -20.62 -11.11 -13.62
N GLN A 48 -20.97 -11.68 -14.78
CA GLN A 48 -22.29 -11.48 -15.40
C GLN A 48 -23.33 -12.48 -14.90
N SER A 49 -22.90 -13.66 -14.45
CA SER A 49 -23.79 -14.72 -13.94
C SER A 49 -24.01 -14.70 -12.42
N ALA A 50 -23.18 -13.98 -11.65
CA ALA A 50 -23.19 -14.07 -10.19
C ALA A 50 -24.24 -13.14 -9.53
N SER A 51 -25.29 -13.75 -8.99
CA SER A 51 -26.14 -13.21 -7.91
C SER A 51 -25.63 -13.63 -6.52
N GLY A 52 -24.30 -13.59 -6.29
CA GLY A 52 -23.66 -14.01 -5.04
C GLY A 52 -22.15 -13.70 -5.00
N PRO A 53 -21.48 -13.82 -3.83
CA PRO A 53 -20.07 -13.45 -3.67
C PRO A 53 -19.18 -14.33 -4.55
N ALA A 54 -18.26 -13.70 -5.29
CA ALA A 54 -17.36 -14.38 -6.21
C ALA A 54 -16.58 -15.49 -5.49
N SER A 55 -16.89 -16.74 -5.80
CA SER A 55 -16.07 -17.89 -5.41
C SER A 55 -14.66 -17.67 -5.97
N GLY A 56 -13.63 -17.87 -5.15
CA GLY A 56 -12.24 -17.73 -5.55
C GLY A 56 -11.91 -18.50 -6.83
N LEU A 57 -10.81 -18.12 -7.50
CA LEU A 57 -10.34 -18.79 -8.71
C LEU A 57 -10.33 -20.31 -8.55
N GLU A 58 -10.80 -21.02 -9.57
CA GLU A 58 -10.60 -22.46 -9.63
C GLU A 58 -9.11 -22.79 -9.58
N LYS A 59 -8.76 -23.84 -8.82
CA LYS A 59 -7.36 -24.28 -8.64
C LYS A 59 -6.63 -24.48 -9.96
N SER A 60 -7.33 -25.00 -10.98
CA SER A 60 -6.83 -25.19 -12.35
C SER A 60 -6.36 -23.89 -13.01
N THR A 61 -7.03 -22.77 -12.73
CA THR A 61 -6.71 -21.46 -13.29
C THR A 61 -5.51 -20.83 -12.58
N VAL A 62 -5.45 -20.94 -11.24
CA VAL A 62 -4.28 -20.52 -10.44
C VAL A 62 -3.03 -21.22 -10.94
N ASP A 63 -3.14 -22.52 -11.16
CA ASP A 63 -2.10 -23.39 -11.70
C ASP A 63 -1.56 -22.94 -13.07
N LEU A 64 -2.42 -22.45 -13.98
CA LEU A 64 -2.01 -21.92 -15.28
C LEU A 64 -1.28 -20.58 -15.13
N VAL A 65 -1.77 -19.72 -14.26
CA VAL A 65 -1.15 -18.41 -13.96
C VAL A 65 0.25 -18.61 -13.39
N GLU A 66 0.39 -19.48 -12.37
CA GLU A 66 1.70 -19.81 -11.80
C GLU A 66 2.67 -20.35 -12.84
N GLU A 67 2.18 -21.23 -13.72
CA GLU A 67 2.99 -21.96 -14.68
C GLU A 67 3.44 -21.11 -15.89
N PHE A 68 2.58 -20.19 -16.38
CA PHE A 68 2.78 -19.46 -17.64
C PHE A 68 2.94 -17.94 -17.50
N ILE A 69 2.54 -17.33 -16.37
CA ILE A 69 2.79 -15.91 -16.09
C ILE A 69 3.99 -15.78 -15.13
N PHE A 70 3.98 -16.53 -14.04
CA PHE A 70 5.04 -16.45 -13.01
C PHE A 70 6.17 -17.46 -13.21
N HIS A 71 6.06 -18.34 -14.21
CA HIS A 71 7.06 -19.34 -14.58
C HIS A 71 7.53 -20.22 -13.40
N VAL A 72 6.62 -20.50 -12.47
CA VAL A 72 6.86 -21.38 -11.33
C VAL A 72 6.75 -22.84 -11.79
N PRO A 73 7.81 -23.65 -11.68
CA PRO A 73 7.77 -25.04 -12.13
C PRO A 73 6.82 -25.86 -11.24
N LYS A 74 5.88 -26.59 -11.87
CA LYS A 74 5.04 -27.57 -11.16
C LYS A 74 5.82 -28.82 -10.74
N ASP A 75 6.74 -29.28 -11.60
CA ASP A 75 7.55 -30.47 -11.36
C ASP A 75 8.99 -30.10 -11.01
N ARG A 76 9.49 -30.63 -9.88
CA ARG A 76 10.89 -30.45 -9.42
C ARG A 76 11.94 -30.89 -10.45
N ASN A 77 11.57 -31.77 -11.37
CA ASN A 77 12.49 -32.40 -12.33
C ASN A 77 12.53 -31.73 -13.70
N VAL A 78 11.69 -30.71 -13.95
CA VAL A 78 11.68 -29.97 -15.23
C VAL A 78 12.25 -28.58 -15.01
N GLN A 79 13.52 -28.38 -15.37
CA GLN A 79 14.09 -27.04 -15.45
C GLN A 79 13.42 -26.29 -16.61
N ARG A 80 12.45 -25.43 -16.30
CA ARG A 80 11.98 -24.45 -17.27
C ARG A 80 13.01 -23.35 -17.44
N LYS A 81 13.25 -23.01 -18.70
CA LYS A 81 14.08 -21.87 -19.09
C LYS A 81 13.42 -20.61 -18.52
N ARG A 82 14.08 -19.97 -17.55
CA ARG A 82 13.66 -18.66 -17.04
C ARG A 82 13.53 -17.69 -18.21
N MET A 83 12.54 -16.80 -18.16
CA MET A 83 12.45 -15.71 -19.12
C MET A 83 13.73 -14.89 -19.09
N SER A 84 14.18 -14.44 -20.26
CA SER A 84 15.20 -13.39 -20.33
C SER A 84 14.62 -12.05 -19.86
N CYS A 85 15.48 -11.10 -19.46
CA CYS A 85 15.04 -9.76 -19.05
C CYS A 85 14.23 -9.04 -20.13
N VAL A 86 14.58 -9.24 -21.41
CA VAL A 86 13.84 -8.66 -22.55
C VAL A 86 12.44 -9.25 -22.63
N GLN A 87 12.30 -10.57 -22.49
CA GLN A 87 10.99 -11.20 -22.49
C GLN A 87 10.16 -10.78 -21.28
N GLU A 88 10.78 -10.65 -20.10
CA GLU A 88 10.08 -10.17 -18.91
C GLU A 88 9.54 -8.74 -19.11
N LEU A 89 10.34 -7.84 -19.69
CA LEU A 89 9.90 -6.50 -20.05
C LEU A 89 8.74 -6.53 -21.06
N GLN A 90 8.81 -7.39 -22.08
CA GLN A 90 7.73 -7.58 -23.05
C GLN A 90 6.45 -8.11 -22.39
N LEU A 91 6.57 -9.00 -21.39
CA LEU A 91 5.42 -9.47 -20.62
C LEU A 91 4.80 -8.33 -19.80
N LEU A 92 5.60 -7.48 -19.16
CA LEU A 92 5.09 -6.30 -18.45
C LEU A 92 4.37 -5.34 -19.40
N GLU A 93 4.88 -5.14 -20.62
CA GLU A 93 4.22 -4.34 -21.66
C GLU A 93 2.88 -4.94 -22.10
N ILE A 94 2.82 -6.27 -22.26
CA ILE A 94 1.59 -7.01 -22.56
C ILE A 94 0.57 -6.81 -21.44
N MET A 95 0.98 -6.95 -20.17
CA MET A 95 0.11 -6.73 -19.02
C MET A 95 -0.37 -5.27 -18.94
N CYS A 96 0.52 -4.30 -19.18
CA CYS A 96 0.17 -2.88 -19.27
C CYS A 96 -0.90 -2.62 -20.33
N SER A 97 -0.69 -3.15 -21.53
CA SER A 97 -1.62 -2.98 -22.66
C SER A 97 -2.97 -3.62 -22.33
N TYR A 98 -2.96 -4.83 -21.77
CA TYR A 98 -4.16 -5.54 -21.34
C TYR A 98 -5.01 -4.73 -20.36
N PHE A 99 -4.42 -4.25 -19.26
CA PHE A 99 -5.16 -3.47 -18.26
C PHE A 99 -5.61 -2.12 -18.81
N GLN A 100 -4.83 -1.49 -19.69
CA GLN A 100 -5.21 -0.25 -20.34
C GLN A 100 -6.44 -0.44 -21.26
N GLU A 101 -6.46 -1.50 -22.05
CA GLU A 101 -7.52 -1.79 -23.03
C GLU A 101 -8.82 -2.30 -22.41
N GLN A 102 -8.77 -2.98 -21.25
CA GLN A 102 -9.97 -3.53 -20.62
C GLN A 102 -10.92 -2.44 -20.13
N SER A 103 -12.07 -2.20 -20.77
CA SER A 103 -12.93 -1.07 -20.44
C SER A 103 -13.71 -1.20 -19.13
N LYS A 104 -13.76 -2.41 -18.53
CA LYS A 104 -14.58 -2.70 -17.34
C LYS A 104 -13.73 -2.74 -16.07
N ASP A 105 -13.87 -1.74 -15.20
CA ASP A 105 -13.09 -1.65 -13.96
C ASP A 105 -13.26 -2.86 -13.04
N ALA A 106 -14.48 -3.39 -12.90
CA ALA A 106 -14.72 -4.59 -12.11
C ALA A 106 -13.93 -5.81 -12.63
N VAL A 107 -13.80 -5.94 -13.97
CA VAL A 107 -13.04 -7.02 -14.60
C VAL A 107 -11.54 -6.81 -14.37
N ARG A 108 -11.03 -5.58 -14.56
CA ARG A 108 -9.63 -5.23 -14.23
C ARG A 108 -9.28 -5.62 -12.80
N GLN A 109 -10.12 -5.24 -11.83
CA GLN A 109 -9.88 -5.50 -10.41
C GLN A 109 -9.88 -7.00 -10.07
N VAL A 110 -10.82 -7.75 -10.63
CA VAL A 110 -10.90 -9.20 -10.41
C VAL A 110 -9.72 -9.92 -11.06
N ILE A 111 -9.28 -9.51 -12.25
CA ILE A 111 -8.12 -10.10 -12.92
C ILE A 111 -6.83 -9.74 -12.20
N PHE A 112 -6.68 -8.50 -11.75
CA PHE A 112 -5.54 -8.10 -10.95
C PHE A 112 -5.47 -8.89 -9.64
N SER A 113 -6.60 -9.04 -8.96
CA SER A 113 -6.72 -9.88 -7.77
C SER A 113 -6.39 -11.35 -8.09
N ALA A 114 -6.87 -11.89 -9.21
CA ALA A 114 -6.59 -13.24 -9.65
C ALA A 114 -5.08 -13.50 -9.87
N LEU A 115 -4.38 -12.52 -10.43
CA LEU A 115 -2.93 -12.61 -10.68
C LEU A 115 -2.12 -12.48 -9.39
N PHE A 116 -2.48 -11.52 -8.53
CA PHE A 116 -1.62 -11.09 -7.42
C PHE A 116 -2.15 -11.39 -6.02
N SER A 117 -3.26 -12.12 -5.89
CA SER A 117 -3.70 -12.65 -4.59
C SER A 117 -2.70 -13.69 -4.08
N LEU A 118 -2.19 -13.45 -2.89
CA LEU A 118 -1.20 -14.29 -2.24
C LEU A 118 -1.86 -15.57 -1.72
N GLN A 119 -1.21 -16.71 -1.95
CA GLN A 119 -1.76 -18.04 -1.68
C GLN A 119 -1.08 -18.73 -0.47
N GLY A 120 -0.10 -18.08 0.16
CA GLY A 120 0.75 -18.67 1.19
C GLY A 120 1.70 -19.74 0.64
N ASN A 121 2.06 -19.64 -0.64
CA ASN A 121 2.86 -20.65 -1.35
C ASN A 121 4.15 -20.05 -1.95
N LYS A 122 5.03 -20.92 -2.49
CA LYS A 122 6.32 -20.47 -3.05
C LYS A 122 6.18 -19.56 -4.27
N ALA A 123 5.04 -19.60 -4.96
CA ALA A 123 4.80 -18.74 -6.12
C ALA A 123 4.56 -17.28 -5.71
N ASP A 124 4.22 -17.00 -4.45
CA ASP A 124 4.00 -15.63 -3.95
C ASP A 124 5.25 -14.75 -4.09
N GLU A 125 6.45 -15.31 -4.00
CA GLU A 125 7.69 -14.57 -4.27
C GLU A 125 7.78 -14.11 -5.73
N SER A 126 7.36 -14.97 -6.66
CA SER A 126 7.34 -14.64 -8.09
C SER A 126 6.21 -13.66 -8.42
N ARG A 127 5.04 -13.82 -7.77
CA ARG A 127 3.93 -12.85 -7.84
C ARG A 127 4.37 -11.47 -7.41
N MET A 128 5.03 -11.37 -6.25
CA MET A 128 5.51 -10.10 -5.72
C MET A 128 6.58 -9.46 -6.60
N ALA A 129 7.55 -10.25 -7.09
CA ALA A 129 8.57 -9.73 -7.99
C ALA A 129 7.95 -9.13 -9.27
N MET A 130 6.95 -9.81 -9.83
CA MET A 130 6.24 -9.32 -11.02
C MET A 130 5.33 -8.12 -10.69
N LEU A 131 4.64 -8.14 -9.55
CA LEU A 131 3.81 -7.03 -9.09
C LEU A 131 4.63 -5.75 -8.93
N SER A 132 5.77 -5.82 -8.23
CA SER A 132 6.65 -4.66 -8.03
C SER A 132 7.11 -4.07 -9.36
N LYS A 133 7.55 -4.93 -10.30
CA LYS A 133 7.97 -4.48 -11.64
C LYS A 133 6.81 -3.88 -12.44
N LEU A 134 5.61 -4.47 -12.36
CA LEU A 134 4.42 -3.98 -13.07
C LEU A 134 3.97 -2.62 -12.53
N VAL A 135 3.91 -2.45 -11.21
CA VAL A 135 3.52 -1.18 -10.57
C VAL A 135 4.59 -0.11 -10.81
N SER A 136 5.88 -0.48 -10.72
CA SER A 136 6.99 0.41 -11.05
C SER A 136 6.92 0.88 -12.50
N MET A 137 6.73 -0.02 -13.47
CA MET A 137 6.52 0.36 -14.87
C MET A 137 5.26 1.20 -15.06
N ALA A 138 4.15 0.87 -14.38
CA ALA A 138 2.91 1.64 -14.44
C ALA A 138 3.06 3.07 -13.94
N ILE A 139 3.89 3.31 -12.93
CA ILE A 139 4.29 4.67 -12.51
C ILE A 139 5.08 5.34 -13.64
N ALA A 140 6.12 4.67 -14.16
CA ALA A 140 7.01 5.24 -15.18
C ALA A 140 6.29 5.69 -16.45
N VAL A 141 5.28 4.92 -16.89
CA VAL A 141 4.50 5.21 -18.11
C VAL A 141 3.06 5.64 -17.82
N CYS A 142 2.76 6.08 -16.59
CA CYS A 142 1.47 6.63 -16.14
C CYS A 142 0.24 5.76 -16.52
N ARG A 143 0.28 4.46 -16.23
CA ARG A 143 -0.82 3.51 -16.48
C ARG A 143 -1.81 3.50 -15.31
N VAL A 144 -2.64 4.54 -15.24
CA VAL A 144 -3.66 4.73 -14.18
C VAL A 144 -4.49 3.47 -13.88
N PRO A 145 -4.99 2.69 -14.88
CA PRO A 145 -5.79 1.50 -14.58
C PRO A 145 -5.07 0.46 -13.70
N ILE A 146 -3.76 0.31 -13.85
CA ILE A 146 -2.96 -0.59 -13.00
C ILE A 146 -2.78 0.01 -11.60
N LEU A 147 -2.54 1.32 -11.51
CA LEU A 147 -2.36 2.01 -10.23
C LEU A 147 -3.63 1.94 -9.37
N GLU A 148 -4.81 2.06 -9.98
CA GLU A 148 -6.09 1.87 -9.29
C GLU A 148 -6.29 0.44 -8.79
N CYS A 149 -5.88 -0.58 -9.56
CA CYS A 149 -5.88 -1.96 -9.09
C CYS A 149 -4.87 -2.18 -7.96
N ALA A 150 -3.68 -1.61 -8.05
CA ALA A 150 -2.65 -1.67 -7.02
C ALA A 150 -3.10 -0.97 -5.72
N ALA A 151 -3.85 0.12 -5.82
CA ALA A 151 -4.45 0.79 -4.67
C ALA A 151 -5.43 -0.14 -3.92
N THR A 152 -6.34 -0.79 -4.64
CA THR A 152 -7.26 -1.78 -4.05
C THR A 152 -6.52 -2.98 -3.47
N TRP A 153 -5.47 -3.44 -4.14
CA TRP A 153 -4.63 -4.53 -3.65
C TRP A 153 -3.92 -4.14 -2.34
N LEU A 154 -3.31 -2.96 -2.26
CA LEU A 154 -2.65 -2.45 -1.05
C LEU A 154 -3.61 -2.37 0.15
N GLN A 155 -4.85 -1.94 -0.11
CA GLN A 155 -5.88 -1.83 0.92
C GLN A 155 -6.29 -3.19 1.49
N ARG A 156 -6.34 -4.24 0.66
CA ARG A 156 -6.91 -5.55 1.02
C ARG A 156 -5.87 -6.64 1.28
N THR A 157 -4.59 -6.31 1.20
CA THR A 157 -3.50 -7.25 1.41
C THR A 157 -2.88 -7.07 2.80
N HIS A 158 -2.34 -8.16 3.35
CA HIS A 158 -1.63 -8.14 4.62
C HIS A 158 -0.42 -7.18 4.57
N SER A 159 -0.26 -6.38 5.63
CA SER A 159 0.69 -5.26 5.73
C SER A 159 2.12 -5.61 5.34
N ALA A 160 2.60 -6.79 5.76
CA ALA A 160 3.94 -7.29 5.42
C ALA A 160 4.24 -7.26 3.90
N TRP A 161 3.25 -7.54 3.05
CA TRP A 161 3.43 -7.55 1.60
C TRP A 161 3.27 -6.15 0.99
N CYS A 162 2.41 -5.32 1.57
CA CYS A 162 2.27 -3.92 1.20
C CYS A 162 3.59 -3.15 1.45
N VAL A 163 4.23 -3.40 2.60
CA VAL A 163 5.55 -2.85 2.95
C VAL A 163 6.63 -3.31 1.97
N ARG A 164 6.58 -4.56 1.49
CA ARG A 164 7.52 -5.05 0.46
C ARG A 164 7.35 -4.33 -0.88
N LEU A 165 6.12 -4.10 -1.32
CA LEU A 165 5.85 -3.32 -2.53
C LEU A 165 6.33 -1.87 -2.35
N ALA A 166 5.99 -1.24 -1.23
CA ALA A 166 6.43 0.11 -0.91
C ALA A 166 7.96 0.24 -0.93
N ARG A 167 8.68 -0.74 -0.34
CA ARG A 167 10.15 -0.77 -0.35
C ARG A 167 10.70 -0.82 -1.77
N ALA A 168 10.19 -1.73 -2.62
CA ALA A 168 10.64 -1.83 -4.01
C ALA A 168 10.44 -0.51 -4.78
N LEU A 169 9.31 0.17 -4.56
CA LEU A 169 9.03 1.45 -5.21
C LEU A 169 9.92 2.58 -4.68
N VAL A 170 10.17 2.63 -3.37
CA VAL A 170 11.10 3.61 -2.80
C VAL A 170 12.52 3.37 -3.29
N ASP A 171 12.95 2.11 -3.40
CA ASP A 171 14.25 1.76 -3.97
C ASP A 171 14.36 2.25 -5.42
N ASP A 172 13.37 1.97 -6.27
CA ASP A 172 13.36 2.38 -7.68
C ASP A 172 13.34 3.91 -7.87
N TYR A 173 12.52 4.62 -7.08
CA TYR A 173 12.19 6.03 -7.32
C TYR A 173 12.93 7.02 -6.41
N CYS A 174 13.43 6.58 -5.26
CA CYS A 174 14.08 7.47 -4.29
C CYS A 174 15.56 7.13 -4.07
N ALA A 175 16.00 5.89 -4.31
CA ALA A 175 17.36 5.45 -3.99
C ALA A 175 18.24 5.15 -5.22
N LEU A 176 17.73 4.37 -6.18
CA LEU A 176 18.54 3.77 -7.24
C LEU A 176 18.75 4.67 -8.46
N VAL A 177 17.74 5.47 -8.84
CA VAL A 177 17.77 6.27 -10.08
C VAL A 177 17.71 7.77 -9.74
N PRO A 178 18.74 8.56 -10.06
CA PRO A 178 18.69 10.01 -9.87
C PRO A 178 17.52 10.63 -10.64
N CYS A 179 16.85 11.61 -10.03
CA CYS A 179 15.70 12.34 -10.60
C CYS A 179 14.43 11.51 -10.88
N SER A 180 14.41 10.19 -10.63
CA SER A 180 13.19 9.38 -10.85
C SER A 180 12.06 9.76 -9.91
N ILE A 181 12.36 10.35 -8.75
CA ILE A 181 11.34 10.82 -7.80
C ILE A 181 10.33 11.79 -8.42
N ALA A 182 10.74 12.58 -9.42
CA ALA A 182 9.83 13.49 -10.14
C ALA A 182 8.74 12.70 -10.88
N THR A 183 9.06 11.53 -11.42
CA THR A 183 8.09 10.63 -12.06
C THR A 183 7.06 10.14 -11.05
N LEU A 184 7.50 9.74 -9.86
CA LEU A 184 6.60 9.31 -8.80
C LEU A 184 5.72 10.49 -8.32
N GLN A 185 6.33 11.66 -8.09
CA GLN A 185 5.64 12.90 -7.68
C GLN A 185 4.44 13.22 -8.57
N ASN A 186 4.59 13.08 -9.90
CA ASN A 186 3.53 13.39 -10.86
C ASN A 186 2.30 12.47 -10.75
N ILE A 187 2.42 11.29 -10.14
CA ILE A 187 1.32 10.30 -10.04
C ILE A 187 0.17 10.80 -9.17
N CYS A 188 0.41 11.67 -8.19
CA CYS A 188 -0.66 12.12 -7.29
C CYS A 188 -1.81 12.82 -8.04
N SER A 189 -1.48 13.53 -9.14
CA SER A 189 -2.49 14.14 -10.01
C SER A 189 -3.30 13.12 -10.83
N ALA A 190 -2.70 11.97 -11.17
CA ALA A 190 -3.28 10.97 -12.06
C ALA A 190 -4.02 9.84 -11.32
N SER A 191 -3.47 9.39 -10.17
CA SER A 191 -4.04 8.33 -9.33
C SER A 191 -3.86 8.66 -7.83
N PRO A 192 -4.68 9.58 -7.29
CA PRO A 192 -4.61 9.95 -5.87
C PRO A 192 -4.96 8.77 -4.94
N ARG A 193 -5.77 7.79 -5.41
CA ARG A 193 -6.04 6.56 -4.63
C ARG A 193 -4.79 5.74 -4.40
N PHE A 194 -3.98 5.57 -5.44
CA PHE A 194 -2.70 4.89 -5.31
C PHE A 194 -1.76 5.65 -4.37
N CYS A 195 -1.64 6.97 -4.52
CA CYS A 195 -0.80 7.78 -3.63
C CYS A 195 -1.25 7.69 -2.17
N CYS A 196 -2.55 7.76 -1.88
CA CYS A 196 -3.08 7.57 -0.51
C CYS A 196 -2.65 6.22 0.08
N GLN A 197 -2.76 5.13 -0.68
CA GLN A 197 -2.39 3.78 -0.24
C GLN A 197 -0.87 3.60 -0.14
N LEU A 198 -0.11 4.21 -1.04
CA LEU A 198 1.34 4.22 -0.99
C LEU A 198 1.84 4.94 0.27
N ILE A 199 1.25 6.09 0.64
CA ILE A 199 1.58 6.79 1.90
C ILE A 199 1.32 5.86 3.10
N THR A 200 0.18 5.18 3.14
CA THR A 200 -0.11 4.22 4.22
C THR A 200 0.96 3.10 4.28
N ALA A 201 1.38 2.57 3.14
CA ALA A 201 2.38 1.51 3.08
C ALA A 201 3.81 1.98 3.44
N VAL A 202 4.24 3.17 2.97
CA VAL A 202 5.57 3.71 3.30
C VAL A 202 5.68 4.14 4.75
N THR A 203 4.60 4.62 5.36
CA THR A 203 4.58 4.98 6.80
C THR A 203 4.54 3.75 7.71
N ALA A 204 4.08 2.60 7.20
CA ALA A 204 4.25 1.30 7.86
C ALA A 204 5.66 0.71 7.65
N LEU A 205 6.31 1.02 6.53
CA LEU A 205 7.68 0.61 6.23
C LEU A 205 8.71 1.35 7.10
N TYR A 206 8.61 2.68 7.17
CA TYR A 206 9.52 3.54 7.93
C TYR A 206 8.90 3.90 9.27
N ASP A 207 9.06 3.04 10.27
CA ASP A 207 8.41 3.18 11.57
C ASP A 207 9.31 3.84 12.64
N PHE A 208 10.53 4.25 12.29
CA PHE A 208 11.56 4.76 13.21
C PHE A 208 12.03 3.77 14.29
N SER A 209 11.77 2.47 14.14
CA SER A 209 12.26 1.45 15.08
C SER A 209 13.80 1.37 15.10
N SER A 210 14.44 1.60 13.95
CA SER A 210 15.89 1.76 13.78
C SER A 210 16.22 2.96 12.89
N ASP A 211 17.50 3.34 12.81
CA ASP A 211 17.94 4.46 11.98
C ASP A 211 17.77 4.17 10.48
N GLU A 212 17.94 2.90 10.06
CA GLU A 212 17.64 2.43 8.69
C GLU A 212 16.15 2.51 8.33
N LEU A 213 15.28 2.54 9.33
CA LEU A 213 13.83 2.64 9.19
C LEU A 213 13.31 4.08 9.42
N THR A 214 14.20 5.06 9.27
CA THR A 214 13.86 6.47 9.13
C THR A 214 13.56 6.78 7.65
N PRO A 215 12.49 7.52 7.32
CA PRO A 215 12.16 7.80 5.92
C PRO A 215 13.27 8.63 5.25
N PRO A 216 13.71 8.28 4.03
CA PRO A 216 14.66 9.08 3.27
C PRO A 216 14.14 10.51 3.06
N PRO A 217 15.01 11.56 3.11
CA PRO A 217 14.57 12.95 2.97
C PRO A 217 13.76 13.23 1.70
N ALA A 218 14.16 12.66 0.56
CA ALA A 218 13.46 12.83 -0.70
C ALA A 218 12.01 12.25 -0.65
N LEU A 219 11.84 11.09 0.01
CA LEU A 219 10.52 10.49 0.22
C LEU A 219 9.66 11.40 1.12
N LEU A 220 10.24 11.92 2.21
CA LEU A 220 9.54 12.83 3.11
C LEU A 220 9.10 14.10 2.39
N GLU A 221 9.99 14.74 1.62
CA GLU A 221 9.68 15.93 0.83
C GLU A 221 8.53 15.69 -0.16
N MET A 222 8.55 14.57 -0.87
CA MET A 222 7.47 14.20 -1.79
C MET A 222 6.14 14.01 -1.06
N VAL A 223 6.12 13.25 0.04
CA VAL A 223 4.88 13.01 0.80
C VAL A 223 4.33 14.32 1.37
N VAL A 224 5.19 15.17 1.93
CA VAL A 224 4.81 16.49 2.43
C VAL A 224 4.28 17.37 1.29
N GLY A 225 4.91 17.33 0.11
CA GLY A 225 4.46 18.05 -1.08
C GLY A 225 3.05 17.64 -1.51
N TRP A 226 2.78 16.34 -1.66
CA TRP A 226 1.45 15.84 -2.01
C TRP A 226 0.37 16.27 -1.02
N ILE A 227 0.68 16.22 0.28
CA ILE A 227 -0.28 16.57 1.33
C ILE A 227 -0.51 18.08 1.40
N ALA A 228 0.53 18.88 1.20
CA ALA A 228 0.42 20.33 1.17
C ALA A 228 -0.42 20.82 -0.04
N GLU A 229 -0.34 20.13 -1.17
CA GLU A 229 -1.16 20.40 -2.35
C GLU A 229 -2.64 20.04 -2.15
N ASP A 230 -2.94 18.84 -1.63
CA ASP A 230 -4.30 18.43 -1.30
C ASP A 230 -4.39 17.56 -0.04
N PRO A 231 -4.69 18.14 1.13
CA PRO A 231 -4.83 17.39 2.39
C PRO A 231 -5.93 16.32 2.35
N ARG A 232 -6.92 16.43 1.46
CA ARG A 232 -8.02 15.45 1.32
C ARG A 232 -7.51 14.09 0.82
N LEU A 233 -6.32 14.05 0.22
CA LEU A 233 -5.63 12.83 -0.18
C LEU A 233 -5.63 11.78 0.94
N LEU A 234 -5.42 12.21 2.19
CA LEU A 234 -5.32 11.32 3.36
C LEU A 234 -6.67 10.69 3.76
N LEU A 235 -7.79 11.23 3.29
CA LEU A 235 -9.14 10.72 3.58
C LEU A 235 -9.74 9.94 2.41
N LEU A 236 -9.06 9.91 1.27
CA LEU A 236 -9.62 9.42 0.02
C LEU A 236 -10.07 7.95 0.11
N THR A 237 -9.24 7.08 0.69
CA THR A 237 -9.61 5.67 0.87
C THR A 237 -10.80 5.53 1.82
N PHE A 238 -10.76 6.23 2.96
CA PHE A 238 -11.81 6.18 3.97
C PHE A 238 -13.18 6.58 3.40
N ILE A 239 -13.24 7.70 2.67
CA ILE A 239 -14.49 8.22 2.10
C ILE A 239 -15.03 7.29 0.99
N ASN A 240 -14.16 6.63 0.23
CA ASN A 240 -14.56 5.75 -0.87
C ASN A 240 -14.78 4.29 -0.47
N THR A 241 -14.50 3.92 0.78
CA THR A 241 -14.67 2.54 1.27
C THR A 241 -16.04 2.37 1.92
N PRO A 242 -16.87 1.41 1.50
CA PRO A 242 -18.16 1.17 2.14
C PRO A 242 -18.00 0.84 3.62
N LEU A 243 -18.79 1.49 4.49
CA LEU A 243 -18.75 1.31 5.95
C LEU A 243 -19.00 -0.15 6.40
N THR A 244 -19.69 -0.94 5.57
CA THR A 244 -19.98 -2.36 5.82
C THR A 244 -18.87 -3.30 5.40
N SER A 245 -17.83 -2.80 4.71
CA SER A 245 -16.72 -3.63 4.28
C SER A 245 -15.74 -3.82 5.44
N SER A 246 -15.68 -5.05 5.97
CA SER A 246 -14.61 -5.43 6.87
C SER A 246 -13.31 -5.59 6.08
N LEU A 247 -12.24 -4.98 6.58
CA LEU A 247 -10.91 -5.28 6.09
C LEU A 247 -10.47 -6.66 6.60
N PRO A 248 -9.75 -7.44 5.79
CA PRO A 248 -9.11 -8.65 6.26
C PRO A 248 -8.16 -8.38 7.44
N ILE A 249 -7.96 -9.40 8.29
CA ILE A 249 -7.06 -9.30 9.44
C ILE A 249 -5.62 -9.09 8.95
N GLY A 250 -4.91 -8.15 9.59
CA GLY A 250 -3.51 -7.85 9.29
C GLY A 250 -3.29 -6.93 8.09
N CYS A 251 -4.35 -6.36 7.51
CA CYS A 251 -4.24 -5.29 6.52
C CYS A 251 -3.70 -3.98 7.11
N LEU A 252 -3.27 -3.07 6.23
CA LEU A 252 -2.92 -1.71 6.61
C LEU A 252 -4.15 -0.93 7.11
N GLU A 253 -3.90 0.14 7.85
CA GLU A 253 -4.97 1.06 8.26
C GLU A 253 -5.64 1.72 7.04
N VAL A 254 -6.92 2.04 7.17
CA VAL A 254 -7.73 2.64 6.08
C VAL A 254 -7.17 4.01 5.65
N THR A 255 -6.53 4.73 6.58
CA THR A 255 -5.94 6.04 6.32
C THR A 255 -4.45 6.04 6.67
N PRO A 256 -3.65 6.87 5.99
CA PRO A 256 -2.24 7.10 6.37
C PRO A 256 -2.06 7.91 7.66
N LEU A 257 -3.13 8.41 8.30
CA LEU A 257 -3.05 9.40 9.36
C LEU A 257 -2.22 8.93 10.56
N MET A 258 -2.42 7.70 11.04
CA MET A 258 -1.64 7.20 12.18
C MET A 258 -0.16 7.03 11.85
N GLY A 259 0.16 6.54 10.64
CA GLY A 259 1.53 6.38 10.18
C GLY A 259 2.27 7.72 10.07
N LEU A 260 1.61 8.73 9.52
CA LEU A 260 2.16 10.10 9.43
C LEU A 260 2.25 10.76 10.81
N LEU A 261 1.29 10.52 11.70
CA LEU A 261 1.36 10.99 13.09
C LEU A 261 2.56 10.38 13.82
N ARG A 262 2.77 9.07 13.65
CA ARG A 262 3.95 8.36 14.16
C ARG A 262 5.24 9.01 13.67
N TRP A 263 5.31 9.38 12.38
CA TRP A 263 6.46 10.11 11.84
C TRP A 263 6.70 11.44 12.57
N CYS A 264 5.66 12.27 12.69
CA CYS A 264 5.77 13.58 13.31
C CYS A 264 6.19 13.50 14.78
N VAL A 265 5.64 12.54 15.52
CA VAL A 265 5.88 12.38 16.96
C VAL A 265 7.25 11.76 17.24
N LYS A 266 7.66 10.73 16.49
CA LYS A 266 8.92 10.00 16.77
C LYS A 266 10.16 10.66 16.16
N ALA A 267 10.01 11.45 15.10
CA ALA A 267 11.14 12.07 14.41
C ALA A 267 12.11 12.83 15.35
N PRO A 268 11.66 13.73 16.25
CA PRO A 268 12.53 14.42 17.21
C PRO A 268 13.41 13.47 18.03
N LEU A 269 12.83 12.37 18.51
CA LEU A 269 13.51 11.37 19.33
C LEU A 269 14.51 10.54 18.52
N ALA A 270 14.11 10.14 17.31
CA ALA A 270 14.94 9.30 16.44
C ALA A 270 16.19 10.04 15.95
N TYR A 271 16.08 11.31 15.56
CA TYR A 271 17.27 12.10 15.18
C TYR A 271 18.22 12.30 16.36
N GLN A 272 17.70 12.50 17.58
CA GLN A 272 18.53 12.62 18.77
C GLN A 272 19.28 11.30 19.08
N ARG A 273 18.61 10.16 18.88
CA ARG A 273 19.21 8.83 19.03
C ARG A 273 20.36 8.63 18.03
N GLY A 274 20.17 8.99 16.76
CA GLY A 274 21.19 8.91 15.72
C GLY A 274 22.40 9.82 15.98
N GLN A 275 22.19 11.04 16.48
CA GLN A 275 23.29 11.96 16.83
C GLN A 275 24.19 11.41 17.94
N LYS A 276 23.62 10.71 18.94
CA LYS A 276 24.40 10.04 20.00
C LYS A 276 25.32 8.95 19.45
N LEU A 277 24.92 8.27 18.38
CA LEU A 277 25.72 7.24 17.69
C LEU A 277 26.77 7.85 16.74
N SER A 278 26.56 9.07 16.25
CA SER A 278 27.49 9.78 15.36
C SER A 278 28.59 10.51 16.11
N LEU A 279 28.37 10.97 17.35
CA LEU A 279 29.40 11.63 18.17
C LEU A 279 30.59 10.72 18.56
N THR A 280 30.50 9.40 18.33
CA THR A 280 31.65 8.48 18.41
C THR A 280 32.45 8.39 17.10
N ASN A 281 31.91 8.90 15.98
CA ASN A 281 32.53 8.94 14.66
C ASN A 281 32.48 10.37 14.11
N ASN A 282 33.55 11.15 14.34
CA ASN A 282 33.73 12.57 13.97
C ASN A 282 33.33 12.97 12.53
N GLN A 283 32.03 13.13 12.24
CA GLN A 283 31.53 13.79 11.04
C GLN A 283 30.38 14.73 11.39
N ALA A 284 30.59 16.02 11.10
CA ALA A 284 29.62 17.08 11.28
C ALA A 284 28.55 17.03 10.16
N GLU A 285 27.37 16.48 10.45
CA GLU A 285 26.18 16.51 9.59
C GLU A 285 25.11 17.52 10.08
N THR A 286 25.53 18.70 10.54
CA THR A 286 24.62 19.69 11.15
C THR A 286 23.63 20.33 10.17
N ASP A 287 23.94 20.37 8.86
CA ASP A 287 23.12 21.08 7.87
C ASP A 287 21.95 20.26 7.28
N LYS A 288 22.03 18.92 7.27
CA LYS A 288 20.95 18.08 6.70
C LYS A 288 19.77 17.88 7.65
N GLY A 289 19.98 18.01 8.96
CA GLY A 289 18.93 17.80 9.97
C GLY A 289 17.88 18.92 10.02
N MET A 290 18.27 20.15 9.72
CA MET A 290 17.41 21.33 9.89
C MET A 290 16.30 21.42 8.83
N GLY A 291 16.55 20.95 7.60
CA GLY A 291 15.52 20.89 6.55
C GLY A 291 14.43 19.85 6.83
N CYS A 292 14.79 18.72 7.43
CA CYS A 292 13.82 17.67 7.77
C CYS A 292 12.87 18.08 8.90
N GLU A 293 13.33 18.85 9.88
CA GLU A 293 12.49 19.29 11.00
C GLU A 293 11.31 20.16 10.52
N GLU A 294 11.57 21.09 9.60
CA GLU A 294 10.54 21.95 9.00
C GLU A 294 9.48 21.12 8.26
N LEU A 295 9.90 20.06 7.56
CA LEU A 295 8.99 19.15 6.87
C LEU A 295 8.07 18.41 7.84
N TYR A 296 8.58 17.90 8.97
CA TYR A 296 7.71 17.27 10.00
C TYR A 296 6.77 18.27 10.66
N SER A 297 7.20 19.52 10.86
CA SER A 297 6.33 20.57 11.40
C SER A 297 5.20 20.92 10.43
N LYS A 298 5.49 21.04 9.13
CA LYS A 298 4.47 21.20 8.07
C LYS A 298 3.53 19.99 8.03
N LEU A 299 4.09 18.78 8.07
CA LEU A 299 3.31 17.55 8.05
C LEU A 299 2.35 17.46 9.25
N HIS A 300 2.85 17.76 10.46
CA HIS A 300 2.05 17.77 11.68
C HIS A 300 0.88 18.74 11.57
N LEU A 301 1.13 19.97 11.11
CA LEU A 301 0.07 20.94 10.87
C LEU A 301 -0.98 20.42 9.88
N SER A 302 -0.56 19.84 8.75
CA SER A 302 -1.47 19.25 7.76
C SER A 302 -2.33 18.14 8.36
N ILE A 303 -1.77 17.27 9.21
CA ILE A 303 -2.53 16.23 9.93
C ILE A 303 -3.61 16.86 10.81
N LEU A 304 -3.27 17.89 11.59
CA LEU A 304 -4.24 18.59 12.43
C LEU A 304 -5.37 19.21 11.60
N GLN A 305 -5.04 19.82 10.46
CA GLN A 305 -6.02 20.37 9.52
C GLN A 305 -6.94 19.27 8.96
N VAL A 306 -6.39 18.11 8.61
CA VAL A 306 -7.19 16.97 8.13
C VAL A 306 -8.16 16.47 9.20
N PHE A 307 -7.78 16.45 10.48
CA PHE A 307 -8.75 16.12 11.54
C PHE A 307 -9.91 17.11 11.61
N LEU A 308 -9.66 18.41 11.42
CA LEU A 308 -10.73 19.41 11.39
C LEU A 308 -11.64 19.21 10.17
N MET A 309 -11.09 18.86 9.01
CA MET A 309 -11.87 18.54 7.82
C MET A 309 -12.70 17.26 8.00
N LEU A 310 -12.11 16.25 8.64
CA LEU A 310 -12.77 14.99 8.95
C LEU A 310 -13.97 15.19 9.87
N GLN A 311 -13.88 16.10 10.84
CA GLN A 311 -15.02 16.44 11.70
C GLN A 311 -16.26 16.82 10.88
N VAL A 312 -16.09 17.73 9.91
CA VAL A 312 -17.18 18.20 9.04
C VAL A 312 -17.80 17.00 8.31
N HIS A 313 -16.97 16.15 7.71
CA HIS A 313 -17.44 14.97 7.00
C HIS A 313 -18.19 13.98 7.91
N LEU A 314 -17.65 13.69 9.11
CA LEU A 314 -18.29 12.80 10.08
C LEU A 314 -19.63 13.35 10.56
N THR A 315 -19.75 14.67 10.75
CA THR A 315 -21.01 15.31 11.11
C THR A 315 -22.03 15.21 9.99
N GLU A 316 -21.66 15.53 8.74
CA GLU A 316 -22.53 15.45 7.57
C GLU A 316 -23.07 14.03 7.34
N GLN A 317 -22.24 13.02 7.60
CA GLN A 317 -22.62 11.60 7.45
C GLN A 317 -23.28 10.98 8.69
N ASN A 318 -23.53 11.76 9.76
CA ASN A 318 -24.05 11.25 11.04
C ASN A 318 -23.18 10.15 11.68
N LEU A 319 -21.86 10.20 11.46
CA LEU A 319 -20.86 9.27 11.97
C LEU A 319 -20.04 9.86 13.13
N PHE A 320 -20.20 11.15 13.43
CA PHE A 320 -19.51 11.82 14.53
C PHE A 320 -19.76 11.09 15.86
N GLY A 321 -18.68 10.68 16.54
CA GLY A 321 -18.74 9.91 17.78
C GLY A 321 -19.10 8.43 17.61
N ARG A 322 -19.30 7.94 16.38
CA ARG A 322 -19.72 6.56 16.07
C ARG A 322 -18.70 5.76 15.29
N LEU A 323 -17.82 6.44 14.55
CA LEU A 323 -16.78 5.82 13.74
C LEU A 323 -15.43 6.46 14.06
N ALA A 324 -14.53 5.67 14.65
CA ALA A 324 -13.15 6.09 14.89
C ALA A 324 -12.31 5.91 13.61
N VAL A 325 -11.56 6.94 13.24
CA VAL A 325 -10.56 6.86 12.17
C VAL A 325 -9.21 6.43 12.72
N LEU A 326 -8.85 6.92 13.92
CA LEU A 326 -7.71 6.43 14.69
C LEU A 326 -8.18 5.40 15.71
N GLN A 327 -7.59 4.21 15.66
CA GLN A 327 -7.84 3.16 16.65
C GLN A 327 -7.14 3.53 17.98
N VAL A 328 -7.81 3.24 19.09
CA VAL A 328 -7.28 3.53 20.44
C VAL A 328 -6.02 2.69 20.69
N GLU A 329 -5.99 1.46 20.19
CA GLU A 329 -4.87 0.54 20.28
C GLU A 329 -3.64 1.08 19.57
N SER A 330 -3.82 1.66 18.37
CA SER A 330 -2.73 2.29 17.62
C SER A 330 -2.18 3.53 18.35
N ALA A 331 -3.05 4.32 18.98
CA ALA A 331 -2.64 5.47 19.79
C ALA A 331 -1.89 5.04 21.06
N ALA A 332 -2.37 3.99 21.73
CA ALA A 332 -1.71 3.41 22.89
C ALA A 332 -0.31 2.86 22.54
N ALA A 333 -0.18 2.17 21.41
CA ALA A 333 1.11 1.69 20.92
C ALA A 333 2.10 2.85 20.66
N LEU A 334 1.64 3.94 20.06
CA LEU A 334 2.48 5.13 19.86
C LEU A 334 2.92 5.76 21.18
N ILE A 335 2.03 5.86 22.17
CA ILE A 335 2.35 6.37 23.52
C ILE A 335 3.44 5.50 24.17
N GLU A 336 3.31 4.18 24.10
CA GLU A 336 4.29 3.25 24.66
C GLU A 336 5.65 3.35 23.95
N GLU A 337 5.66 3.45 22.62
CA GLU A 337 6.88 3.66 21.84
C GLU A 337 7.59 4.97 22.20
N VAL A 338 6.85 6.06 22.37
CA VAL A 338 7.39 7.37 22.78
C VAL A 338 7.97 7.32 24.18
N SER A 339 7.27 6.67 25.13
CA SER A 339 7.78 6.44 26.48
C SER A 339 9.13 5.71 26.43
N ARG A 340 9.17 4.57 25.74
CA ARG A 340 10.39 3.75 25.61
C ARG A 340 11.55 4.54 24.99
N LEU A 341 11.30 5.26 23.89
CA LEU A 341 12.33 6.08 23.23
C LEU A 341 12.81 7.22 24.13
N SER A 342 11.93 7.81 24.93
CA SER A 342 12.29 8.88 25.87
C SER A 342 13.19 8.35 26.99
N ASP A 343 12.90 7.15 27.50
CA ASP A 343 13.69 6.50 28.57
C ASP A 343 15.10 6.11 28.09
N GLU A 344 15.26 5.76 26.81
CA GLU A 344 16.56 5.44 26.19
C GLU A 344 17.47 6.67 26.00
N LEU A 345 16.87 7.87 25.95
CA LEU A 345 17.57 9.13 25.73
C LEU A 345 18.02 9.74 27.07
N ASN A 346 19.19 10.38 27.08
CA ASN A 346 19.65 11.10 28.27
C ASN A 346 18.86 12.43 28.40
N PRO A 347 18.05 12.62 29.46
CA PRO A 347 17.18 13.80 29.58
C PRO A 347 17.93 15.13 29.53
N LEU A 348 19.18 15.16 30.03
CA LEU A 348 20.01 16.37 30.03
C LEU A 348 20.36 16.89 28.63
N HIS A 349 20.34 16.01 27.62
CA HIS A 349 20.73 16.35 26.25
C HIS A 349 19.55 16.27 25.27
N ALA A 350 18.44 15.64 25.66
CA ALA A 350 17.30 15.38 24.80
C ALA A 350 16.02 16.11 25.24
N ALA A 351 16.04 16.90 26.31
CA ALA A 351 14.85 17.56 26.88
C ALA A 351 13.98 18.27 25.83
N ASN A 352 14.57 19.08 24.94
CA ASN A 352 13.82 19.79 23.91
C ASN A 352 13.16 18.85 22.89
N GLN A 353 13.83 17.75 22.52
CA GLN A 353 13.31 16.78 21.55
C GLN A 353 12.20 15.92 22.17
N ILE A 354 12.37 15.55 23.44
CA ILE A 354 11.34 14.87 24.24
C ILE A 354 10.12 15.78 24.37
N GLN A 355 10.32 17.05 24.73
CA GLN A 355 9.25 18.03 24.82
C GLN A 355 8.48 18.16 23.50
N LEU A 356 9.20 18.34 22.39
CA LEU A 356 8.58 18.49 21.07
C LEU A 356 7.77 17.25 20.66
N ALA A 357 8.27 16.05 20.94
CA ALA A 357 7.55 14.80 20.69
C ALA A 357 6.26 14.73 21.53
N LEU A 358 6.34 15.06 22.82
CA LEU A 358 5.19 15.07 23.73
C LEU A 358 4.15 16.14 23.32
N ASP A 359 4.59 17.33 22.93
CA ASP A 359 3.71 18.41 22.48
C ASP A 359 2.96 18.01 21.20
N ARG A 360 3.66 17.42 20.21
CA ARG A 360 3.04 16.92 18.98
C ARG A 360 2.02 15.82 19.28
N LEU A 361 2.37 14.87 20.15
CA LEU A 361 1.47 13.80 20.56
C LEU A 361 0.22 14.34 21.26
N ALA A 362 0.40 15.24 22.24
CA ALA A 362 -0.68 15.83 23.01
C ALA A 362 -1.64 16.63 22.09
N GLN A 363 -1.09 17.47 21.22
CA GLN A 363 -1.88 18.23 20.24
C GLN A 363 -2.70 17.32 19.33
N ALA A 364 -2.08 16.29 18.74
CA ALA A 364 -2.76 15.38 17.83
C ALA A 364 -3.86 14.58 18.51
N VAL A 365 -3.59 14.03 19.71
CA VAL A 365 -4.60 13.29 20.49
C VAL A 365 -5.76 14.20 20.89
N GLN A 366 -5.46 15.42 21.38
CA GLN A 366 -6.49 16.38 21.76
C GLN A 366 -7.37 16.76 20.56
N VAL A 367 -6.78 17.09 19.41
CA VAL A 367 -7.53 17.46 18.20
C VAL A 367 -8.32 16.26 17.69
N ALA A 368 -7.73 15.06 17.61
CA ALA A 368 -8.42 13.86 17.14
C ALA A 368 -9.62 13.48 18.03
N MET A 369 -9.52 13.67 19.35
CA MET A 369 -10.66 13.46 20.25
C MET A 369 -11.75 14.52 20.05
N ALA A 370 -11.36 15.80 19.92
CA ALA A 370 -12.30 16.90 19.74
C ALA A 370 -13.07 16.82 18.40
N THR A 371 -12.44 16.25 17.37
CA THR A 371 -13.02 16.07 16.03
C THR A 371 -13.76 14.74 15.87
N GLY A 372 -13.78 13.88 16.90
CA GLY A 372 -14.40 12.56 16.86
C GLY A 372 -13.62 11.53 16.04
N ALA A 373 -12.39 11.85 15.62
CA ALA A 373 -11.50 10.94 14.90
C ALA A 373 -10.93 9.83 15.80
N LEU A 374 -10.78 10.10 17.11
CA LEU A 374 -10.39 9.14 18.13
C LEU A 374 -11.49 9.05 19.20
N LEU A 375 -12.04 7.84 19.39
CA LEU A 375 -13.06 7.57 20.40
C LEU A 375 -12.42 7.00 21.66
N CYS A 376 -12.03 7.87 22.59
CA CYS A 376 -11.35 7.50 23.83
C CYS A 376 -11.93 8.30 25.00
N THR A 377 -12.10 7.68 26.18
CA THR A 377 -12.55 8.42 27.37
C THR A 377 -11.37 9.16 28.03
N ARG A 378 -11.69 10.15 28.87
CA ARG A 378 -10.66 10.86 29.65
C ARG A 378 -9.93 9.94 30.64
N GLU A 379 -10.59 8.90 31.13
CA GLU A 379 -10.01 7.93 32.08
C GLU A 379 -9.06 6.97 31.38
N ASP A 380 -9.44 6.48 30.19
CA ASP A 380 -8.56 5.67 29.33
C ASP A 380 -7.29 6.46 28.99
N LEU A 381 -7.44 7.71 28.56
CA LEU A 381 -6.31 8.56 28.20
C LEU A 381 -5.38 8.81 29.40
N ARG A 382 -5.92 9.09 30.59
CA ARG A 382 -5.09 9.23 31.80
C ARG A 382 -4.28 7.98 32.09
N THR A 383 -4.90 6.81 31.92
CA THR A 383 -4.24 5.52 32.14
C THR A 383 -3.12 5.32 31.13
N LEU A 384 -3.38 5.59 29.85
CA LEU A 384 -2.38 5.48 28.78
C LEU A 384 -1.20 6.45 28.99
N CYS A 385 -1.51 7.72 29.26
CA CYS A 385 -0.50 8.77 29.40
C CYS A 385 0.27 8.73 30.73
N SER A 386 -0.18 7.96 31.73
CA SER A 386 0.52 7.83 33.02
C SER A 386 1.96 7.31 32.92
N ARG A 387 2.29 6.70 31.78
CA ARG A 387 3.62 6.15 31.48
C ARG A 387 4.57 7.17 30.82
N LEU A 388 4.04 8.30 30.33
CA LEU A 388 4.86 9.30 29.66
C LEU A 388 5.70 10.09 30.68
N PRO A 389 6.86 10.62 30.27
CA PRO A 389 7.66 11.52 31.10
C PRO A 389 6.83 12.69 31.64
N HIS A 390 7.05 13.06 32.90
CA HIS A 390 6.44 14.27 33.46
C HIS A 390 6.95 15.49 32.71
N ASN A 391 6.01 16.36 32.35
CA ASN A 391 6.23 17.64 31.71
C ASN A 391 6.06 18.74 32.75
#